data_AF-A0A556R2U4-F1
#
_entry.id   AF-A0A556R2U4-F1
#
_cell.length_a   1.000
_cell.length_b   1.000
_cell.length_c   1.000
_cell.angle_alpha   90.00
_cell.angle_beta   90.00
_cell.angle_gamma   90.00
#
_symmetry.space_group_name_H-M   'P 1'
#
loop_
_entity.id
_entity.type
_entity.pdbx_description
1 polymer ?
#
loop_
_entity_poly.entity_id
_entity_poly.type
_entity_poly.pdbx_seq_one_letter_code
_entity_poly.pdbx_strand_id
1 'polypeptide(L)'
;MNGPDRRCAVLGDPISHSLSPLLHRSAYAALGLDGWRYDRVRMDADGLADFIHGLDPSWAGLSLTMPLKSAVGPLGDFRDCWSRILGVANTAVFEQGGPANGLSLYNTDVEGIVAALLEAAGRCRPGEDPDDLAALLKAAGQGRQGQLPDQPYRGARALVIGNGNTAESAFCALKVLGVVRVDLLARNPKHCDHMLDLASRLDLPEPTVTAMDQAEAAEKALAGADIVVSTLPSGAADPLADLFNTADDPGRMSPVLLDVAYDPRPTPLMKAFCRRPGARAISGERMLLYQAVRQVALMTDRPLAAVPVAAMDQALREA
;
A
#
# COMPACT_ATOMS: atom_id res chain seq x y z
N MET A 1 8.62 9.00 -33.13
CA MET A 1 8.71 7.54 -33.37
C MET A 1 8.15 6.86 -32.14
N ASN A 2 7.06 6.10 -32.28
CA ASN A 2 6.50 5.34 -31.18
C ASN A 2 7.54 4.29 -30.76
N GLY A 3 7.84 4.21 -29.46
CA GLY A 3 8.78 3.21 -28.93
C GLY A 3 8.29 1.78 -29.16
N PRO A 4 9.12 0.75 -28.86
CA PRO A 4 8.70 -0.64 -29.00
C PRO A 4 7.47 -0.96 -28.14
N ASP A 5 6.64 -1.89 -28.60
CA ASP A 5 5.51 -2.41 -27.84
C ASP A 5 6.00 -3.02 -26.52
N ARG A 6 5.32 -2.68 -25.41
CA ARG A 6 5.69 -3.14 -24.07
C ARG A 6 4.48 -3.63 -23.29
N ARG A 7 4.67 -4.63 -22.45
CA ARG A 7 3.61 -5.28 -21.68
C ARG A 7 3.90 -5.25 -20.19
N CYS A 8 2.88 -4.89 -19.43
CA CYS A 8 2.82 -5.06 -17.99
C CYS A 8 1.49 -5.72 -17.63
N ALA A 9 1.38 -6.26 -16.42
CA ALA A 9 0.11 -6.74 -15.89
C ALA A 9 0.06 -6.68 -14.37
N VAL A 10 -1.15 -6.69 -13.82
CA VAL A 10 -1.38 -7.04 -12.43
C VAL A 10 -1.81 -8.51 -12.34
N LEU A 11 -1.16 -9.27 -11.46
CA LEU A 11 -1.41 -10.68 -11.24
C LEU A 11 -1.96 -10.92 -9.83
N GLY A 12 -2.93 -11.82 -9.71
CA GLY A 12 -3.43 -12.33 -8.43
C GLY A 12 -4.73 -13.13 -8.56
N ASP A 13 -5.26 -13.61 -7.44
CA ASP A 13 -6.55 -14.29 -7.39
C ASP A 13 -7.26 -13.99 -6.05
N PRO A 14 -8.41 -13.28 -6.05
CA PRO A 14 -9.13 -12.72 -7.20
C PRO A 14 -8.47 -11.45 -7.77
N ILE A 15 -8.76 -11.13 -9.04
CA ILE A 15 -8.18 -9.95 -9.72
C ILE A 15 -9.17 -9.06 -10.49
N SER A 16 -10.41 -9.51 -10.73
CA SER A 16 -11.39 -8.86 -11.62
C SER A 16 -11.61 -7.38 -11.33
N HIS A 17 -11.66 -7.00 -10.06
CA HIS A 17 -11.98 -5.64 -9.59
C HIS A 17 -10.76 -4.73 -9.44
N SER A 18 -9.54 -5.19 -9.77
CA SER A 18 -8.34 -4.36 -9.61
C SER A 18 -8.43 -3.06 -10.44
N LEU A 19 -8.22 -1.90 -9.82
CA LEU A 19 -8.15 -0.62 -10.53
C LEU A 19 -6.75 -0.32 -11.10
N SER A 20 -5.75 -1.19 -10.90
CA SER A 20 -4.38 -0.99 -11.42
C SER A 20 -4.32 -0.77 -12.94
N PRO A 21 -5.08 -1.49 -13.79
CA PRO A 21 -5.09 -1.20 -15.23
C PRO A 21 -5.62 0.19 -15.58
N LEU A 22 -6.61 0.72 -14.85
CA LEU A 22 -7.11 2.07 -15.07
C LEU A 22 -5.99 3.09 -14.81
N LEU A 23 -5.31 2.94 -13.67
CA LEU A 23 -4.19 3.80 -13.27
C LEU A 23 -3.03 3.76 -14.26
N HIS A 24 -2.53 2.55 -14.58
CA HIS A 24 -1.38 2.40 -15.48
C HIS A 24 -1.69 2.85 -16.90
N ARG A 25 -2.87 2.51 -17.46
CA ARG A 25 -3.25 2.93 -18.81
C ARG A 25 -3.43 4.45 -18.90
N SER A 26 -3.98 5.08 -17.86
CA SER A 26 -4.08 6.55 -17.79
C SER A 26 -2.69 7.19 -17.76
N ALA A 27 -1.75 6.61 -17.02
CA ALA A 27 -0.37 7.07 -17.01
C ALA A 27 0.31 6.90 -18.38
N TYR A 28 0.12 5.76 -19.03
CA TYR A 28 0.72 5.48 -20.34
C TYR A 28 0.19 6.42 -21.42
N ALA A 29 -1.12 6.68 -21.43
CA ALA A 29 -1.73 7.65 -22.33
C ALA A 29 -1.15 9.06 -22.13
N ALA A 30 -1.08 9.54 -20.88
CA ALA A 30 -0.53 10.86 -20.57
C ALA A 30 0.98 10.98 -20.85
N LEU A 31 1.73 9.86 -20.83
CA LEU A 31 3.16 9.81 -21.18
C LEU A 31 3.42 9.62 -22.70
N GLY A 32 2.38 9.47 -23.53
CA GLY A 32 2.53 9.17 -24.97
C GLY A 32 3.11 7.78 -25.24
N LEU A 33 2.86 6.81 -24.35
CA LEU A 33 3.34 5.44 -24.44
C LEU A 33 2.34 4.55 -25.18
N ASP A 34 2.00 4.90 -26.43
CA ASP A 34 0.91 4.28 -27.20
C ASP A 34 1.05 2.76 -27.43
N GLY A 35 2.29 2.25 -27.43
CA GLY A 35 2.60 0.81 -27.57
C GLY A 35 2.55 0.03 -26.24
N TRP A 36 2.28 0.69 -25.11
CA TRP A 36 2.29 0.04 -23.79
C TRP A 36 0.92 -0.50 -23.43
N ARG A 37 0.90 -1.73 -22.93
CA ARG A 37 -0.31 -2.42 -22.44
C ARG A 37 -0.18 -2.76 -20.98
N TYR A 38 -1.31 -2.69 -20.27
CA TYR A 38 -1.41 -3.13 -18.89
C TYR A 38 -2.66 -3.98 -18.70
N ASP A 39 -2.50 -5.26 -18.39
CA ASP A 39 -3.59 -6.22 -18.30
C ASP A 39 -3.84 -6.74 -16.87
N ARG A 40 -4.95 -7.45 -16.68
CA ARG A 40 -5.19 -8.26 -15.47
C ARG A 40 -4.99 -9.72 -15.82
N VAL A 41 -4.27 -10.45 -14.97
CA VAL A 41 -4.07 -11.88 -15.14
C VAL A 41 -4.44 -12.57 -13.85
N ARG A 42 -5.39 -13.50 -13.92
CA ARG A 42 -5.70 -14.36 -12.77
C ARG A 42 -4.55 -15.34 -12.58
N MET A 43 -3.99 -15.38 -11.37
CA MET A 43 -2.79 -16.17 -11.08
C MET A 43 -2.73 -16.55 -9.61
N ASP A 44 -2.52 -17.83 -9.33
CA ASP A 44 -2.21 -18.35 -8.00
C ASP A 44 -0.68 -18.43 -7.79
N ALA A 45 -0.27 -18.80 -6.57
CA ALA A 45 1.15 -18.85 -6.22
C ALA A 45 1.91 -19.93 -7.01
N ASP A 46 1.26 -21.07 -7.30
CA ASP A 46 1.89 -22.23 -7.93
C ASP A 46 2.19 -21.97 -9.41
N GLY A 47 1.32 -21.24 -10.11
CA GLY A 47 1.50 -20.91 -11.53
C GLY A 47 2.47 -19.76 -11.82
N LEU A 48 2.91 -19.01 -10.80
CA LEU A 48 3.66 -17.76 -10.99
C LEU A 48 5.01 -17.97 -11.71
N ALA A 49 5.76 -19.02 -11.31
CA ALA A 49 7.08 -19.29 -11.87
C ALA A 49 7.01 -19.65 -13.35
N ASP A 50 6.13 -20.59 -13.71
CA ASP A 50 5.92 -21.02 -15.09
C ASP A 50 5.42 -19.88 -15.97
N PHE A 51 4.53 -19.03 -15.43
CA PHE A 51 4.07 -17.84 -16.14
C PHE A 51 5.24 -16.92 -16.48
N ILE A 52 6.10 -16.58 -15.50
CA ILE A 52 7.25 -15.69 -15.71
C ILE A 52 8.25 -16.28 -16.71
N HIS A 53 8.52 -17.58 -16.64
CA HIS A 53 9.41 -18.26 -17.59
C HIS A 53 8.89 -18.26 -19.03
N GLY A 54 7.56 -18.19 -19.21
CA GLY A 54 6.92 -18.13 -20.52
C GLY A 54 6.87 -16.75 -21.17
N LEU A 55 7.33 -15.69 -20.49
CA LEU A 55 7.26 -14.32 -20.98
C LEU A 55 8.38 -13.99 -21.98
N ASP A 56 8.03 -13.24 -23.02
CA ASP A 56 8.96 -12.75 -24.03
C ASP A 56 9.58 -11.38 -23.67
N PRO A 57 10.58 -10.88 -24.44
CA PRO A 57 11.21 -9.59 -24.16
C PRO A 57 10.32 -8.33 -24.25
N SER A 58 9.06 -8.43 -24.71
CA SER A 58 8.12 -7.30 -24.68
C SER A 58 7.66 -6.97 -23.26
N TRP A 59 7.80 -7.88 -22.31
CA TRP A 59 7.38 -7.66 -20.92
C TRP A 59 8.36 -6.76 -20.16
N ALA A 60 7.82 -5.76 -19.48
CA ALA A 60 8.58 -4.79 -18.70
C ALA A 60 8.42 -4.98 -17.18
N GLY A 61 7.26 -5.47 -16.71
CA GLY A 61 7.08 -5.76 -15.30
C GLY A 61 5.68 -6.25 -14.93
N LEU A 62 5.54 -6.68 -13.68
CA LEU A 62 4.33 -7.25 -13.11
C LEU A 62 4.04 -6.58 -11.76
N SER A 63 2.81 -6.13 -11.55
CA SER A 63 2.31 -5.82 -10.21
C SER A 63 1.71 -7.10 -9.62
N LEU A 64 1.92 -7.33 -8.33
CA LEU A 64 1.57 -8.57 -7.65
C LEU A 64 0.65 -8.26 -6.47
N THR A 65 -0.53 -8.87 -6.48
CA THR A 65 -1.44 -8.85 -5.33
C THR A 65 -1.56 -10.26 -4.74
N MET A 66 -2.42 -10.44 -3.74
CA MET A 66 -2.69 -11.74 -3.13
C MET A 66 -2.97 -12.81 -4.22
N PRO A 67 -2.39 -14.03 -4.12
CA PRO A 67 -1.50 -14.54 -3.07
C PRO A 67 0.02 -14.37 -3.37
N LEU A 68 0.40 -13.54 -4.33
CA LEU A 68 1.71 -13.62 -5.01
C LEU A 68 2.85 -12.85 -4.34
N LYS A 69 2.53 -11.93 -3.42
CA LYS A 69 3.52 -10.99 -2.87
C LYS A 69 4.71 -11.68 -2.17
N SER A 70 4.47 -12.79 -1.49
CA SER A 70 5.53 -13.62 -0.90
C SER A 70 6.05 -14.69 -1.87
N ALA A 71 5.20 -15.20 -2.76
CA ALA A 71 5.54 -16.26 -3.71
C ALA A 71 6.62 -15.85 -4.74
N VAL A 72 6.73 -14.55 -5.05
CA VAL A 72 7.71 -14.06 -6.02
C VAL A 72 9.15 -14.05 -5.51
N GLY A 73 9.37 -14.06 -4.19
CA GLY A 73 10.69 -13.89 -3.58
C GLY A 73 11.78 -14.82 -4.16
N PRO A 74 11.53 -16.13 -4.31
CA PRO A 74 12.50 -17.06 -4.91
C PRO A 74 12.82 -16.83 -6.40
N LEU A 75 12.06 -15.97 -7.10
CA LEU A 75 12.17 -15.77 -8.54
C LEU A 75 13.00 -14.53 -8.93
N GLY A 76 13.44 -13.74 -7.96
CA GLY A 76 14.14 -12.48 -8.24
C GLY A 76 14.91 -11.91 -7.06
N ASP A 77 15.49 -10.74 -7.29
CA ASP A 77 16.32 -10.03 -6.32
C ASP A 77 15.54 -8.89 -5.66
N PHE A 78 15.47 -8.88 -4.33
CA PHE A 78 14.95 -7.74 -3.59
C PHE A 78 15.85 -6.51 -3.73
N ARG A 79 15.33 -5.43 -4.33
CA ARG A 79 16.10 -4.24 -4.73
C ARG A 79 15.95 -3.05 -3.79
N ASP A 80 14.82 -2.86 -3.12
CA ASP A 80 14.59 -1.78 -2.15
C ASP A 80 14.76 -2.24 -0.70
N CYS A 81 14.68 -1.31 0.26
CA CYS A 81 14.85 -1.67 1.67
C CYS A 81 13.68 -2.49 2.20
N TRP A 82 12.44 -2.20 1.77
CA TRP A 82 11.25 -2.82 2.34
C TRP A 82 11.04 -4.22 1.85
N SER A 83 11.25 -4.49 0.56
CA SER A 83 11.16 -5.87 0.08
C SER A 83 12.22 -6.77 0.72
N ARG A 84 13.42 -6.27 1.01
CA ARG A 84 14.46 -7.02 1.75
C ARG A 84 14.06 -7.28 3.20
N ILE A 85 13.50 -6.26 3.87
CA ILE A 85 13.05 -6.40 5.26
C ILE A 85 11.87 -7.38 5.33
N LEU A 86 10.88 -7.21 4.47
CA LEU A 86 9.64 -7.99 4.56
C LEU A 86 9.76 -9.38 3.90
N GLY A 87 10.69 -9.56 2.96
CA GLY A 87 10.75 -10.77 2.14
C GLY A 87 9.56 -10.89 1.18
N VAL A 88 8.87 -9.77 0.91
CA VAL A 88 7.68 -9.71 0.05
C VAL A 88 7.80 -8.55 -0.93
N ALA A 89 7.28 -8.73 -2.14
CA ALA A 89 7.27 -7.72 -3.18
C ALA A 89 5.91 -7.66 -3.88
N ASN A 90 5.37 -6.45 -4.07
CA ASN A 90 4.15 -6.21 -4.84
C ASN A 90 4.46 -5.74 -6.27
N THR A 91 5.75 -5.61 -6.63
CA THR A 91 6.21 -5.05 -7.90
C THR A 91 7.44 -5.81 -8.36
N ALA A 92 7.38 -6.35 -9.58
CA ALA A 92 8.48 -7.05 -10.22
C ALA A 92 8.81 -6.37 -11.56
N VAL A 93 10.08 -6.06 -11.79
CA VAL A 93 10.56 -5.38 -12.99
C VAL A 93 11.57 -6.28 -13.69
N PHE A 94 11.38 -6.50 -14.99
CA PHE A 94 12.32 -7.30 -15.77
C PHE A 94 13.56 -6.47 -16.12
N GLU A 95 14.73 -7.06 -15.96
CA GLU A 95 15.99 -6.39 -16.30
C GLU A 95 16.07 -6.12 -17.82
N GLN A 96 16.94 -5.18 -18.22
CA GLN A 96 17.12 -4.80 -19.62
C GLN A 96 17.38 -6.04 -20.50
N GLY A 97 16.58 -6.20 -21.56
CA GLY A 97 16.59 -7.38 -22.43
C GLY A 97 15.53 -8.44 -22.09
N GLY A 98 14.77 -8.25 -21.01
CA GLY A 98 13.55 -8.99 -20.71
C GLY A 98 13.70 -10.04 -19.58
N PRO A 99 12.67 -10.88 -19.38
CA PRO A 99 12.58 -11.81 -18.26
C PRO A 99 13.77 -12.76 -18.08
N ALA A 100 14.46 -13.12 -19.17
CA ALA A 100 15.62 -14.00 -19.13
C ALA A 100 16.86 -13.39 -18.44
N ASN A 101 16.90 -12.06 -18.27
CA ASN A 101 18.07 -11.35 -17.74
C ASN A 101 17.98 -11.06 -16.24
N GLY A 102 16.85 -11.36 -15.61
CA GLY A 102 16.64 -11.19 -14.18
C GLY A 102 15.35 -10.47 -13.84
N LEU A 103 14.99 -10.56 -12.57
CA LEU A 103 13.77 -10.00 -12.00
C LEU A 103 14.11 -9.17 -10.76
N SER A 104 13.90 -7.86 -10.85
CA SER A 104 14.06 -6.93 -9.75
C SER A 104 12.76 -6.79 -8.98
N LEU A 105 12.80 -7.04 -7.67
CA LEU A 105 11.64 -7.09 -6.79
C LEU A 105 11.60 -5.86 -5.86
N TYR A 106 10.41 -5.24 -5.76
CA TYR A 106 10.16 -4.04 -4.97
C TYR A 106 8.87 -4.14 -4.14
N ASN A 107 8.83 -3.45 -3.00
CA ASN A 107 7.61 -3.22 -2.24
C ASN A 107 7.24 -1.72 -2.28
N THR A 108 6.23 -1.39 -3.09
CA THR A 108 5.70 -0.03 -3.26
C THR A 108 4.47 0.25 -2.39
N ASP A 109 3.97 -0.76 -1.65
CA ASP A 109 2.83 -0.58 -0.73
C ASP A 109 3.22 0.33 0.44
N VAL A 110 4.43 0.19 0.98
CA VAL A 110 4.91 1.05 2.07
C VAL A 110 4.89 2.52 1.65
N GLU A 111 5.46 2.81 0.48
CA GLU A 111 5.49 4.16 -0.09
C GLU A 111 4.06 4.69 -0.35
N GLY A 112 3.17 3.82 -0.84
CA GLY A 112 1.76 4.15 -1.07
C GLY A 112 1.00 4.49 0.22
N ILE A 113 1.20 3.73 1.29
CA ILE A 113 0.58 3.97 2.61
C ILE A 113 1.11 5.28 3.22
N VAL A 114 2.43 5.50 3.16
CA VAL A 114 3.04 6.75 3.64
C VAL A 114 2.44 7.96 2.92
N ALA A 115 2.39 7.95 1.59
CA ALA A 115 1.84 9.05 0.82
C ALA A 115 0.33 9.27 1.08
N ALA A 116 -0.46 8.19 1.18
CA ALA A 116 -1.89 8.31 1.50
C ALA A 116 -2.12 8.93 2.89
N LEU A 117 -1.33 8.56 3.90
CA LEU A 117 -1.41 9.16 5.24
C LEU A 117 -0.83 10.58 5.28
N LEU A 118 0.09 10.97 4.40
CA LEU A 118 0.54 12.36 4.32
C LEU A 118 -0.48 13.25 3.59
N GLU A 119 -1.19 12.71 2.60
CA GLU A 119 -2.39 13.34 2.00
C GLU A 119 -3.49 13.50 3.09
N ALA A 120 -3.63 12.47 3.95
CA ALA A 120 -4.13 12.47 5.34
C ALA A 120 -3.95 13.69 6.23
N ALA A 121 -2.76 14.25 6.16
CA ALA A 121 -2.35 15.35 7.00
C ALA A 121 -2.31 16.68 6.21
N GLY A 122 -2.74 16.68 4.95
CA GLY A 122 -2.64 17.84 4.07
C GLY A 122 -1.20 18.19 3.69
N ARG A 123 -0.28 17.23 3.77
CA ARG A 123 1.16 17.43 3.52
C ARG A 123 1.58 17.16 2.09
N CYS A 124 0.74 16.49 1.31
CA CYS A 124 0.90 16.36 -0.13
C CYS A 124 -0.48 16.27 -0.80
N ARG A 125 -0.52 16.54 -2.10
CA ARG A 125 -1.69 16.31 -2.95
C ARG A 125 -1.26 15.73 -4.29
N PRO A 126 -2.10 14.90 -4.94
CA PRO A 126 -1.80 14.37 -6.26
C PRO A 126 -1.66 15.50 -7.28
N GLY A 127 -0.52 15.53 -7.98
CA GLY A 127 -0.28 16.42 -9.10
C GLY A 127 -0.08 17.90 -8.75
N GLU A 128 -0.01 18.27 -7.47
CA GLU A 128 0.28 19.65 -7.06
C GLU A 128 1.76 19.99 -7.28
N ASP A 129 2.67 19.18 -6.71
CA ASP A 129 4.11 19.29 -6.94
C ASP A 129 4.71 17.88 -7.19
N PRO A 130 5.06 17.54 -8.45
CA PRO A 130 5.61 16.23 -8.80
C PRO A 130 6.99 15.96 -8.20
N ASP A 131 7.82 16.98 -8.01
CA ASP A 131 9.18 16.84 -7.49
C ASP A 131 9.14 16.57 -5.98
N ASP A 132 8.29 17.29 -5.25
CA ASP A 132 8.06 17.06 -3.83
C ASP A 132 7.47 15.68 -3.56
N LEU A 133 6.45 15.26 -4.33
CA LEU A 133 5.89 13.91 -4.20
C LEU A 133 6.94 12.84 -4.52
N ALA A 134 7.78 13.07 -5.54
CA ALA A 134 8.87 12.16 -5.87
C ALA A 134 9.92 12.08 -4.75
N ALA A 135 10.26 13.21 -4.12
CA ALA A 135 11.17 13.24 -2.98
C ALA A 135 10.60 12.50 -1.76
N LEU A 136 9.32 12.71 -1.46
CA LEU A 136 8.59 12.03 -0.40
C LEU A 136 8.57 10.50 -0.60
N LEU A 137 8.19 10.03 -1.78
CA LEU A 137 8.14 8.60 -2.09
C LEU A 137 9.54 7.96 -2.03
N LYS A 138 10.58 8.66 -2.52
CA LYS A 138 11.97 8.19 -2.39
C LYS A 138 12.41 8.09 -0.93
N ALA A 139 12.07 9.09 -0.10
CA ALA A 139 12.40 9.06 1.32
C ALA A 139 11.67 7.91 2.03
N ALA A 140 10.39 7.69 1.70
CA ALA A 140 9.61 6.57 2.22
C ALA A 140 10.25 5.22 1.85
N GLY A 141 10.71 5.04 0.62
CA GLY A 141 11.36 3.82 0.12
C GLY A 141 12.78 3.56 0.62
N GLN A 142 13.39 4.47 1.39
CA GLN A 142 14.74 4.30 1.96
C GLN A 142 14.75 3.78 3.40
N GLY A 143 13.61 3.76 4.08
CA GLY A 143 13.47 3.23 5.44
C GLY A 143 14.24 3.96 6.53
N ARG A 144 14.73 5.17 6.26
CA ARG A 144 15.43 5.99 7.25
C ARG A 144 14.42 6.87 7.98
N GLN A 145 14.25 6.63 9.29
CA GLN A 145 13.51 7.54 10.15
C GLN A 145 14.10 8.96 10.10
N GLY A 146 13.23 9.97 10.10
CA GLY A 146 13.64 11.38 10.16
C GLY A 146 13.94 12.05 8.81
N GLN A 147 13.77 11.35 7.69
CA GLN A 147 13.96 11.92 6.35
C GLN A 147 12.68 12.48 5.70
N LEU A 148 11.50 12.19 6.25
CA LEU A 148 10.28 12.87 5.80
C LEU A 148 10.23 14.28 6.40
N PRO A 149 10.06 15.34 5.58
CA PRO A 149 9.79 16.67 6.08
C PRO A 149 8.49 16.64 6.90
N ASP A 150 8.49 17.31 8.06
CA ASP A 150 7.34 17.45 8.95
C ASP A 150 6.57 16.14 9.22
N GLN A 151 7.09 15.27 10.10
CA GLN A 151 6.43 14.04 10.54
C GLN A 151 5.13 14.35 11.33
N PRO A 152 3.94 14.32 10.70
CA PRO A 152 2.73 14.81 11.34
C PRO A 152 2.18 13.81 12.38
N TYR A 153 2.75 12.60 12.40
CA TYR A 153 2.39 11.51 13.28
C TYR A 153 3.49 11.16 14.27
N ARG A 154 4.46 12.08 14.48
CA ARG A 154 5.50 11.89 15.49
C ARG A 154 4.86 11.75 16.87
N GLY A 155 5.14 10.63 17.54
CA GLY A 155 4.57 10.36 18.86
C GLY A 155 3.16 9.76 18.85
N ALA A 156 2.57 9.56 17.68
CA ALA A 156 1.25 8.95 17.55
C ALA A 156 1.25 7.47 17.93
N ARG A 157 0.06 6.97 18.29
CA ARG A 157 -0.23 5.55 18.48
C ARG A 157 -1.08 5.06 17.31
N ALA A 158 -0.68 3.96 16.69
CA ALA A 158 -1.40 3.36 15.58
C ALA A 158 -1.98 2.00 15.94
N LEU A 159 -3.05 1.62 15.24
CA LEU A 159 -3.63 0.29 15.24
C LEU A 159 -3.70 -0.24 13.81
N VAL A 160 -3.16 -1.42 13.58
CA VAL A 160 -3.30 -2.13 12.29
C VAL A 160 -4.31 -3.25 12.45
N ILE A 161 -5.31 -3.29 11.57
CA ILE A 161 -6.31 -4.36 11.52
C ILE A 161 -5.91 -5.33 10.42
N GLY A 162 -5.62 -6.58 10.79
CA GLY A 162 -5.08 -7.62 9.92
C GLY A 162 -3.61 -7.94 10.18
N ASN A 163 -3.12 -9.03 9.56
CA ASN A 163 -1.81 -9.62 9.81
C ASN A 163 -1.13 -10.19 8.54
N GLY A 164 -1.56 -9.78 7.33
CA GLY A 164 -0.93 -10.22 6.07
C GLY A 164 0.16 -9.27 5.56
N ASN A 165 0.69 -9.52 4.36
CA ASN A 165 1.78 -8.74 3.75
C ASN A 165 1.49 -7.22 3.65
N THR A 166 0.21 -6.84 3.49
CA THR A 166 -0.19 -5.42 3.52
C THR A 166 -0.13 -4.83 4.94
N ALA A 167 -0.44 -5.62 5.99
CA ALA A 167 -0.29 -5.22 7.39
C ALA A 167 1.18 -5.02 7.76
N GLU A 168 2.07 -5.89 7.27
CA GLU A 168 3.52 -5.72 7.41
C GLU A 168 3.99 -4.41 6.76
N SER A 169 3.51 -4.13 5.55
CA SER A 169 3.81 -2.88 4.85
C SER A 169 3.27 -1.65 5.61
N ALA A 170 2.12 -1.78 6.29
CA ALA A 170 1.59 -0.74 7.16
C ALA A 170 2.49 -0.50 8.40
N PHE A 171 3.05 -1.55 9.02
CA PHE A 171 4.02 -1.41 10.12
C PHE A 171 5.24 -0.59 9.68
N CYS A 172 5.81 -0.92 8.52
CA CYS A 172 6.92 -0.16 7.95
C CYS A 172 6.54 1.29 7.68
N ALA A 173 5.38 1.55 7.08
CA ALA A 173 4.91 2.90 6.78
C ALA A 173 4.72 3.74 8.05
N LEU A 174 4.11 3.17 9.09
CA LEU A 174 3.88 3.85 10.37
C LEU A 174 5.21 4.19 11.08
N LYS A 175 6.20 3.28 11.03
CA LYS A 175 7.56 3.54 11.53
C LYS A 175 8.21 4.74 10.84
N VAL A 176 8.08 4.83 9.52
CA VAL A 176 8.61 5.95 8.70
C VAL A 176 7.95 7.28 9.10
N LEU A 177 6.65 7.25 9.35
CA LEU A 177 5.85 8.42 9.75
C LEU A 177 6.11 8.91 11.18
N GLY A 178 6.93 8.20 11.97
CA GLY A 178 7.31 8.60 13.32
C GLY A 178 6.36 8.14 14.42
N VAL A 179 5.49 7.17 14.12
CA VAL A 179 4.63 6.51 15.11
C VAL A 179 5.50 5.79 16.13
N VAL A 180 5.16 5.92 17.42
CA VAL A 180 5.95 5.36 18.53
C VAL A 180 5.44 4.01 19.03
N ARG A 181 4.22 3.65 18.67
CA ARG A 181 3.59 2.37 19.03
C ARG A 181 2.60 1.96 17.96
N VAL A 182 2.68 0.72 17.52
CA VAL A 182 1.71 0.11 16.60
C VAL A 182 1.15 -1.12 17.29
N ASP A 183 -0.14 -1.14 17.57
CA ASP A 183 -0.84 -2.32 18.11
C ASP A 183 -1.60 -3.05 16.98
N LEU A 184 -2.05 -4.28 17.23
CA LEU A 184 -2.70 -5.16 16.25
C LEU A 184 -4.11 -5.54 16.68
N LEU A 185 -5.01 -5.54 15.70
CA LEU A 185 -6.33 -6.16 15.81
C LEU A 185 -6.44 -7.25 14.74
N ALA A 186 -6.55 -8.52 15.15
CA ALA A 186 -6.50 -9.65 14.24
C ALA A 186 -7.64 -10.64 14.46
N ARG A 187 -8.10 -11.29 13.38
CA ARG A 187 -9.08 -12.40 13.48
C ARG A 187 -8.53 -13.60 14.25
N ASN A 188 -7.24 -13.88 14.07
CA ASN A 188 -6.55 -14.96 14.77
C ASN A 188 -5.22 -14.45 15.34
N PRO A 189 -5.21 -13.98 16.60
CA PRO A 189 -4.00 -13.48 17.26
C PRO A 189 -2.82 -14.46 17.28
N LYS A 190 -3.10 -15.77 17.25
CA LYS A 190 -2.06 -16.81 17.28
C LYS A 190 -1.19 -16.84 16.02
N HIS A 191 -1.61 -16.18 14.95
CA HIS A 191 -0.87 -16.11 13.68
C HIS A 191 -0.27 -14.72 13.48
N CYS A 192 0.23 -14.10 14.55
CA CYS A 192 0.85 -12.77 14.50
C CYS A 192 2.34 -12.75 14.87
N ASP A 193 2.96 -13.92 15.10
CA ASP A 193 4.37 -14.02 15.52
C ASP A 193 5.33 -13.28 14.58
N HIS A 194 5.07 -13.34 13.26
CA HIS A 194 5.86 -12.61 12.26
C HIS A 194 5.72 -11.09 12.38
N MET A 195 4.57 -10.59 12.85
CA MET A 195 4.38 -9.17 13.12
C MET A 195 5.14 -8.72 14.37
N LEU A 196 5.27 -9.59 15.38
CA LEU A 196 6.08 -9.34 16.58
C LEU A 196 7.57 -9.26 16.21
N ASP A 197 8.05 -10.21 15.40
CA ASP A 197 9.41 -10.18 14.84
C ASP A 197 9.65 -8.91 14.02
N LEU A 198 8.72 -8.55 13.14
CA LEU A 198 8.82 -7.32 12.36
C LEU A 198 8.88 -6.07 13.25
N ALA A 199 8.05 -5.99 14.30
CA ALA A 199 8.10 -4.87 15.24
C ALA A 199 9.48 -4.73 15.89
N SER A 200 10.06 -5.85 16.34
CA SER A 200 11.43 -5.90 16.88
C SER A 200 12.47 -5.42 15.87
N ARG A 201 12.42 -5.92 14.64
CA ARG A 201 13.33 -5.53 13.54
C ARG A 201 13.19 -4.07 13.12
N LEU A 202 12.04 -3.46 13.39
CA LEU A 202 11.77 -2.05 13.17
C LEU A 202 12.04 -1.20 14.42
N ASP A 203 12.63 -1.72 15.50
CA ASP A 203 12.81 -0.99 16.76
C ASP A 203 11.51 -0.32 17.24
N LEU A 204 10.38 -1.04 17.13
CA LEU A 204 9.11 -0.66 17.71
C LEU A 204 8.91 -1.43 19.01
N PRO A 205 8.22 -0.85 20.01
CA PRO A 205 7.78 -1.62 21.17
C PRO A 205 6.96 -2.83 20.75
N GLU A 206 7.03 -3.90 21.54
CA GLU A 206 6.23 -5.10 21.31
C GLU A 206 4.73 -4.73 21.20
N PRO A 207 4.06 -5.10 20.09
CA PRO A 207 2.68 -4.70 19.84
C PRO A 207 1.74 -5.53 20.73
N THR A 208 0.69 -4.90 21.24
CA THR A 208 -0.43 -5.67 21.81
C THR A 208 -1.27 -6.23 20.68
N VAL A 209 -1.56 -7.54 20.74
CA VAL A 209 -2.42 -8.22 19.75
C VAL A 209 -3.77 -8.51 20.38
N THR A 210 -4.81 -7.87 19.85
CA THR A 210 -6.19 -8.04 20.29
C THR A 210 -6.98 -8.88 19.28
N ALA A 211 -7.83 -9.78 19.77
CA ALA A 211 -8.73 -10.55 18.92
C ALA A 211 -9.92 -9.69 18.47
N MET A 212 -10.30 -9.78 17.19
CA MET A 212 -11.44 -9.01 16.65
C MET A 212 -12.79 -9.39 17.27
N ASP A 213 -12.94 -10.62 17.77
CA ASP A 213 -14.17 -11.11 18.39
C ASP A 213 -14.31 -10.69 19.87
N GLN A 214 -13.27 -10.12 20.47
CA GLN A 214 -13.30 -9.55 21.81
C GLN A 214 -13.78 -8.09 21.77
N ALA A 215 -15.09 -7.89 21.61
CA ALA A 215 -15.72 -6.59 21.36
C ALA A 215 -15.22 -5.45 22.28
N GLU A 216 -15.20 -5.65 23.60
CA GLU A 216 -14.77 -4.61 24.57
C GLU A 216 -13.29 -4.24 24.40
N ALA A 217 -12.42 -5.23 24.18
CA ALA A 217 -11.00 -5.01 23.97
C ALA A 217 -10.73 -4.34 22.60
N ALA A 218 -11.47 -4.77 21.56
CA ALA A 218 -11.40 -4.20 20.22
C ALA A 218 -11.88 -2.74 20.19
N GLU A 219 -12.99 -2.43 20.86
CA GLU A 219 -13.49 -1.06 21.04
C GLU A 219 -12.43 -0.20 21.74
N LYS A 220 -11.84 -0.68 22.84
CA LYS A 220 -10.79 0.03 23.55
C LYS A 220 -9.56 0.29 22.69
N ALA A 221 -9.14 -0.68 21.87
CA ALA A 221 -8.01 -0.53 20.96
C ALA A 221 -8.30 0.52 19.88
N LEU A 222 -9.50 0.47 19.26
CA LEU A 222 -9.95 1.45 18.26
C LEU A 222 -10.07 2.86 18.84
N ALA A 223 -10.62 2.96 20.05
CA ALA A 223 -10.74 4.20 20.79
C ALA A 223 -9.35 4.75 21.16
N GLY A 224 -8.35 3.91 21.42
CA GLY A 224 -6.99 4.33 21.82
C GLY A 224 -6.00 4.64 20.69
N ALA A 225 -6.40 4.48 19.42
CA ALA A 225 -5.54 4.71 18.25
C ALA A 225 -5.75 6.08 17.60
N ASP A 226 -4.66 6.80 17.31
CA ASP A 226 -4.68 8.08 16.57
C ASP A 226 -4.70 7.82 15.06
N ILE A 227 -4.13 6.69 14.65
CA ILE A 227 -4.11 6.22 13.27
C ILE A 227 -4.61 4.79 13.26
N VAL A 228 -5.57 4.47 12.41
CA VAL A 228 -6.02 3.12 12.15
C VAL A 228 -5.71 2.77 10.71
N VAL A 229 -5.08 1.62 10.47
CA VAL A 229 -4.88 1.07 9.12
C VAL A 229 -5.59 -0.28 9.04
N SER A 230 -6.73 -0.32 8.37
CA SER A 230 -7.42 -1.57 8.06
C SER A 230 -6.84 -2.17 6.79
N THR A 231 -6.31 -3.39 6.88
CA THR A 231 -5.72 -4.13 5.76
C THR A 231 -6.57 -5.31 5.33
N LEU A 232 -7.80 -5.38 5.82
CA LEU A 232 -8.72 -6.48 5.57
C LEU A 232 -9.36 -6.36 4.17
N PRO A 233 -9.77 -7.50 3.56
CA PRO A 233 -10.61 -7.48 2.38
C PRO A 233 -11.95 -6.76 2.62
N SER A 234 -12.60 -6.35 1.53
CA SER A 234 -13.94 -5.74 1.58
C SER A 234 -14.92 -6.56 2.42
N GLY A 235 -15.73 -5.88 3.24
CA GLY A 235 -16.72 -6.48 4.14
C GLY A 235 -16.17 -7.13 5.41
N ALA A 236 -14.88 -7.50 5.45
CA ALA A 236 -14.32 -8.23 6.59
C ALA A 236 -14.13 -7.36 7.85
N ALA A 237 -14.09 -6.03 7.70
CA ALA A 237 -14.01 -5.08 8.81
C ALA A 237 -15.39 -4.58 9.27
N ASP A 238 -16.49 -4.95 8.59
CA ASP A 238 -17.83 -4.42 8.87
C ASP A 238 -18.29 -4.63 10.32
N PRO A 239 -18.02 -5.78 10.99
CA PRO A 239 -18.38 -5.95 12.40
C PRO A 239 -17.71 -4.95 13.35
N LEU A 240 -16.59 -4.33 12.95
CA LEU A 240 -15.92 -3.31 13.75
C LEU A 240 -16.61 -1.94 13.64
N ALA A 241 -17.43 -1.72 12.60
CA ALA A 241 -18.16 -0.47 12.42
C ALA A 241 -19.12 -0.19 13.59
N ASP A 242 -19.65 -1.24 14.20
CA ASP A 242 -20.58 -1.16 15.34
C ASP A 242 -19.87 -0.83 16.67
N LEU A 243 -18.53 -0.93 16.71
CA LEU A 243 -17.73 -0.68 17.91
C LEU A 243 -17.29 0.78 18.05
N PHE A 244 -17.51 1.63 17.04
CA PHE A 244 -17.13 3.04 17.15
C PHE A 244 -18.12 3.81 18.02
N ASN A 245 -17.68 4.14 19.23
CA ASN A 245 -18.37 5.08 20.08
C ASN A 245 -17.96 6.54 19.73
N THR A 246 -18.87 7.48 19.96
CA THR A 246 -18.70 8.92 19.68
C THR A 246 -18.01 9.68 20.81
N ALA A 247 -17.36 8.98 21.74
CA ALA A 247 -16.73 9.63 22.90
C ALA A 247 -15.60 10.55 22.43
N ASP A 248 -15.74 11.83 22.76
CA ASP A 248 -14.80 12.88 22.40
C ASP A 248 -13.65 12.95 23.41
N ASP A 249 -12.42 13.11 22.91
CA ASP A 249 -11.25 13.43 23.74
C ASP A 249 -10.65 14.77 23.26
N PRO A 250 -11.00 15.90 23.92
CA PRO A 250 -10.64 17.25 23.47
C PRO A 250 -9.14 17.56 23.42
N GLY A 251 -8.28 16.66 23.90
CA GLY A 251 -6.82 16.84 23.91
C GLY A 251 -6.07 16.05 22.83
N ARG A 252 -6.79 15.30 21.99
CA ARG A 252 -6.18 14.29 21.13
C ARG A 252 -6.04 14.73 19.69
N MET A 253 -5.06 14.16 18.98
CA MET A 253 -4.90 14.39 17.54
C MET A 253 -6.16 13.95 16.79
N SER A 254 -6.52 14.68 15.72
CA SER A 254 -7.58 14.29 14.80
C SER A 254 -7.31 12.89 14.24
N PRO A 255 -8.15 11.89 14.58
CA PRO A 255 -7.83 10.52 14.27
C PRO A 255 -8.01 10.24 12.77
N VAL A 256 -7.13 9.41 12.22
CA VAL A 256 -7.14 9.07 10.79
C VAL A 256 -7.33 7.57 10.60
N LEU A 257 -8.21 7.19 9.68
CA LEU A 257 -8.36 5.81 9.21
C LEU A 257 -7.90 5.73 7.75
N LEU A 258 -7.02 4.79 7.44
CA LEU A 258 -6.83 4.26 6.10
C LEU A 258 -7.45 2.86 6.04
N ASP A 259 -8.48 2.68 5.22
CA ASP A 259 -9.05 1.36 4.95
C ASP A 259 -8.63 0.93 3.55
N VAL A 260 -7.83 -0.14 3.41
CA VAL A 260 -7.32 -0.57 2.09
C VAL A 260 -8.42 -1.07 1.17
N ALA A 261 -9.59 -1.41 1.72
CA ALA A 261 -10.79 -1.66 0.93
C ALA A 261 -11.28 -0.35 0.28
N TYR A 262 -11.71 -0.44 -0.97
CA TYR A 262 -12.19 0.70 -1.74
C TYR A 262 -13.54 0.48 -2.42
N ASP A 263 -14.11 -0.72 -2.27
CA ASP A 263 -15.46 -1.05 -2.71
C ASP A 263 -16.19 -1.74 -1.57
N PRO A 264 -17.32 -1.22 -1.05
CA PRO A 264 -17.98 0.02 -1.46
C PRO A 264 -17.22 1.29 -1.01
N ARG A 265 -17.48 2.40 -1.72
CA ARG A 265 -16.89 3.73 -1.42
C ARG A 265 -17.97 4.68 -0.86
N PRO A 266 -17.94 5.12 0.41
CA PRO A 266 -17.05 4.67 1.51
C PRO A 266 -17.52 3.34 2.13
N THR A 267 -16.58 2.62 2.75
CA THR A 267 -16.86 1.36 3.47
C THR A 267 -17.69 1.61 4.74
N PRO A 268 -18.39 0.59 5.29
CA PRO A 268 -19.07 0.70 6.58
C PRO A 268 -18.14 1.17 7.70
N LEU A 269 -16.91 0.64 7.73
CA LEU A 269 -15.87 1.04 8.69
C LEU A 269 -15.55 2.54 8.58
N MET A 270 -15.32 3.03 7.36
CA MET A 270 -15.05 4.46 7.12
C MET A 270 -16.23 5.35 7.57
N LYS A 271 -17.47 4.95 7.25
CA LYS A 271 -18.66 5.69 7.66
C LYS A 271 -18.79 5.77 9.18
N ALA A 272 -18.54 4.68 9.89
CA ALA A 272 -18.58 4.64 11.34
C ALA A 272 -17.45 5.47 11.97
N PHE A 273 -16.23 5.34 11.45
CA PHE A 273 -15.06 6.09 11.92
C PHE A 273 -15.27 7.61 11.86
N CYS A 274 -15.83 8.11 10.74
CA CYS A 274 -16.11 9.53 10.54
C CYS A 274 -17.22 10.10 11.43
N ARG A 275 -17.92 9.30 12.24
CA ARG A 275 -18.86 9.81 13.26
C ARG A 275 -18.13 10.43 14.45
N ARG A 276 -16.85 10.12 14.64
CA ARG A 276 -16.00 10.71 15.67
C ARG A 276 -15.65 12.15 15.29
N PRO A 277 -15.71 13.11 16.22
CA PRO A 277 -15.37 14.50 15.92
C PRO A 277 -13.92 14.65 15.43
N GLY A 278 -13.74 15.43 14.36
CA GLY A 278 -12.44 15.65 13.73
C GLY A 278 -11.83 14.43 13.02
N ALA A 279 -12.50 13.28 13.00
CA ALA A 279 -11.98 12.08 12.38
C ALA A 279 -12.00 12.16 10.85
N ARG A 280 -10.95 11.63 10.22
CA ARG A 280 -10.88 11.54 8.75
C ARG A 280 -10.65 10.10 8.33
N ALA A 281 -11.46 9.59 7.41
CA ALA A 281 -11.24 8.31 6.77
C ALA A 281 -10.76 8.50 5.32
N ILE A 282 -9.86 7.62 4.88
CA ILE A 282 -9.27 7.56 3.56
C ILE A 282 -9.52 6.17 2.98
N SER A 283 -9.93 6.12 1.72
CA SER A 283 -10.10 4.88 0.99
C SER A 283 -8.78 4.33 0.45
N GLY A 284 -8.69 3.01 0.30
CA GLY A 284 -7.53 2.29 -0.21
C GLY A 284 -7.11 2.68 -1.62
N GLU A 285 -7.97 3.33 -2.39
CA GLU A 285 -7.61 3.93 -3.68
C GLU A 285 -6.49 4.96 -3.59
N ARG A 286 -6.37 5.67 -2.46
CA ARG A 286 -5.27 6.63 -2.28
C ARG A 286 -3.94 5.92 -2.19
N MET A 287 -3.89 4.85 -1.38
CA MET A 287 -2.74 3.96 -1.33
C MET A 287 -2.48 3.35 -2.71
N LEU A 288 -3.53 2.88 -3.41
CA LEU A 288 -3.43 2.28 -4.74
C LEU A 288 -2.88 3.26 -5.79
N LEU A 289 -3.26 4.53 -5.74
CA LEU A 289 -2.72 5.58 -6.60
C LEU A 289 -1.21 5.70 -6.40
N TYR A 290 -0.77 5.95 -5.16
CA TYR A 290 0.63 6.26 -4.88
C TYR A 290 1.56 5.06 -5.09
N GLN A 291 1.12 3.84 -4.76
CA GLN A 291 1.90 2.64 -5.08
C GLN A 291 2.00 2.44 -6.62
N ALA A 292 0.96 2.80 -7.38
CA ALA A 292 0.96 2.70 -8.83
C ALA A 292 1.90 3.75 -9.45
N VAL A 293 1.95 4.96 -8.87
CA VAL A 293 2.90 6.00 -9.29
C VAL A 293 4.33 5.47 -9.25
N ARG A 294 4.71 4.79 -8.17
CA ARG A 294 6.03 4.15 -8.09
C ARG A 294 6.19 3.03 -9.12
N GLN A 295 5.19 2.16 -9.26
CA GLN A 295 5.23 1.06 -10.23
C GLN A 295 5.41 1.55 -11.67
N VAL A 296 4.68 2.61 -12.06
CA VAL A 296 4.83 3.22 -13.40
C VAL A 296 6.25 3.71 -13.59
N ALA A 297 6.82 4.45 -12.63
CA ALA A 297 8.21 4.92 -12.75
C ALA A 297 9.20 3.76 -12.91
N LEU A 298 9.07 2.72 -12.09
CA LEU A 298 9.94 1.54 -12.11
C LEU A 298 9.82 0.74 -13.41
N MET A 299 8.60 0.44 -13.85
CA MET A 299 8.35 -0.39 -15.03
C MET A 299 8.65 0.34 -16.35
N THR A 300 8.48 1.66 -16.39
CA THR A 300 8.73 2.47 -17.59
C THR A 300 10.13 3.06 -17.66
N ASP A 301 10.95 2.84 -16.62
CA ASP A 301 12.27 3.47 -16.43
C ASP A 301 12.23 5.00 -16.58
N ARG A 302 11.13 5.61 -16.10
CA ARG A 302 10.93 7.06 -16.12
C ARG A 302 11.27 7.65 -14.75
N PRO A 303 11.80 8.89 -14.69
CA PRO A 303 11.91 9.59 -13.42
C PRO A 303 10.56 9.67 -12.72
N LEU A 304 10.55 9.50 -11.40
CA LEU A 304 9.31 9.50 -10.61
C LEU A 304 8.51 10.80 -10.75
N ALA A 305 9.18 11.94 -10.84
CA ALA A 305 8.55 13.25 -11.07
C ALA A 305 7.90 13.39 -12.46
N ALA A 306 8.26 12.53 -13.43
CA ALA A 306 7.64 12.52 -14.75
C ALA A 306 6.33 11.71 -14.79
N VAL A 307 6.00 10.96 -13.74
CA VAL A 307 4.76 10.18 -13.69
C VAL A 307 3.56 11.13 -13.60
N PRO A 308 2.55 11.00 -14.48
CA PRO A 308 1.43 11.95 -14.58
C PRO A 308 0.38 11.69 -13.50
N VAL A 309 0.73 11.96 -12.23
CA VAL A 309 -0.10 11.66 -11.06
C VAL A 309 -1.48 12.33 -11.15
N ALA A 310 -1.57 13.55 -11.69
CA ALA A 310 -2.83 14.25 -11.89
C ALA A 310 -3.80 13.48 -12.81
N ALA A 311 -3.31 12.92 -13.92
CA ALA A 311 -4.12 12.15 -14.86
C ALA A 311 -4.58 10.82 -14.24
N MET A 312 -3.68 10.16 -13.50
CA MET A 312 -4.00 8.92 -12.77
C MET A 312 -5.07 9.16 -11.68
N ASP A 313 -4.93 10.26 -10.93
CA ASP A 313 -5.88 10.65 -9.89
C ASP A 313 -7.25 11.03 -10.46
N GLN A 314 -7.28 11.78 -11.57
CA GLN A 314 -8.51 12.11 -12.28
C GLN A 314 -9.26 10.84 -12.71
N ALA A 315 -8.56 9.89 -13.33
CA ALA A 315 -9.17 8.64 -13.77
C ALA A 315 -9.80 7.84 -12.63
N LEU A 316 -9.18 7.82 -11.43
CA LEU A 316 -9.77 7.18 -10.25
C LEU A 316 -11.04 7.87 -9.75
N ARG A 317 -11.11 9.20 -9.84
CA ARG A 317 -12.30 9.97 -9.42
C ARG A 317 -13.49 9.76 -10.36
N GLU A 318 -13.23 9.46 -11.63
CA GLU A 318 -14.24 9.26 -12.68
C GLU A 318 -14.75 7.81 -12.77
N ALA A 319 -14.06 6.85 -12.13
CA ALA A 319 -14.45 5.44 -12.08
C ALA A 319 -15.34 5.11 -10.88
#